data_AF-A0A3M7BYJ4-F1
#
_entry.id   AF-A0A3M7BYJ4-F1
#
_cell.length_a   1.000
_cell.length_b   1.000
_cell.length_c   1.000
_cell.angle_alpha   90.00
_cell.angle_beta   90.00
_cell.angle_gamma   90.00
#
_symmetry.space_group_name_H-M   'P 1'
#
loop_
_entity.id
_entity.type
_entity.pdbx_description
1 polymer ?
#
loop_
_entity_poly.entity_id
_entity_poly.type
_entity_poly.pdbx_seq_one_letter_code
_entity_poly.pdbx_strand_id
1 'polypeptide(L)'
;MIFEGVNDIGVADNTTYNQTLTGDRIIQAYEQLITRSHAKSIPLFGATITPFGAPNTTIQSYATPERLATRRRVNDWIRNSGRFDAVIDFDAVVRDPENPERLAPRYDSGDFLHPNEAGYHAMARAFPLDIFEKYSHGVSQFV
;
A
#
# COMPACT_ATOMS: atom_id res chain seq x y z
N MET A 1 5.99 -3.61 9.96
CA MET A 1 5.37 -3.48 8.62
C MET A 1 4.94 -2.05 8.43
N ILE A 2 5.06 -1.50 7.22
CA ILE A 2 4.45 -0.23 6.81
C ILE A 2 3.27 -0.54 5.89
N PHE A 3 2.10 -0.05 6.26
CA PHE A 3 0.90 -0.10 5.44
C PHE A 3 0.24 1.28 5.49
N GLU A 4 0.90 2.23 4.84
CA GLU A 4 0.55 3.66 4.85
C GLU A 4 0.62 4.22 3.42
N GLY A 5 0.28 5.51 3.25
CA GLY A 5 0.42 6.22 1.97
C GLY A 5 -0.90 6.55 1.28
N VAL A 6 -2.03 5.92 1.64
CA VAL A 6 -3.34 6.25 1.05
C VAL A 6 -3.76 7.68 1.37
N ASN A 7 -3.50 8.14 2.60
CA ASN A 7 -3.85 9.48 3.02
C ASN A 7 -2.96 10.52 2.36
N ASP A 8 -1.66 10.26 2.18
CA ASP A 8 -0.75 11.14 1.45
C ASP A 8 -1.24 11.40 0.02
N ILE A 9 -1.68 10.34 -0.68
CA ILE A 9 -2.24 10.44 -2.03
C ILE A 9 -3.59 11.19 -2.01
N GLY A 10 -4.45 10.83 -1.06
CA GLY A 10 -5.83 11.31 -0.98
C GLY A 10 -5.99 12.76 -0.54
N VAL A 11 -5.09 13.27 0.31
CA VAL A 11 -5.13 14.68 0.77
C VAL A 11 -4.35 15.62 -0.15
N ALA A 12 -3.41 15.10 -0.94
CA ALA A 12 -2.67 15.90 -1.90
C ALA A 12 -3.57 16.46 -3.01
N ASP A 13 -3.23 17.66 -3.47
CA ASP A 13 -3.87 18.30 -4.63
C ASP A 13 -3.95 17.34 -5.83
N ASN A 14 -5.10 17.35 -6.51
CA ASN A 14 -5.36 16.44 -7.64
C ASN A 14 -4.79 16.96 -8.98
N THR A 15 -3.56 17.46 -8.98
CA THR A 15 -2.84 17.80 -10.22
C THR A 15 -1.81 16.73 -10.52
N THR A 16 -1.55 16.45 -11.79
CA THR A 16 -0.51 15.48 -12.21
C THR A 16 0.84 15.78 -11.56
N TYR A 17 1.21 17.07 -11.46
CA TYR A 17 2.44 17.51 -10.82
C TYR A 17 2.49 17.13 -9.33
N ASN A 18 1.46 17.52 -8.56
CA ASN A 18 1.44 17.26 -7.12
C ASN A 18 1.32 15.76 -6.83
N GLN A 19 0.57 15.02 -7.63
CA GLN A 19 0.44 13.57 -7.51
C GLN A 19 1.75 12.83 -7.83
N THR A 20 2.51 13.29 -8.83
CA THR A 20 3.87 12.80 -9.10
C THR A 20 4.79 13.07 -7.91
N LEU A 21 4.82 14.31 -7.44
CA LEU A 21 5.65 14.71 -6.30
C LEU A 21 5.31 13.94 -5.02
N THR A 22 4.01 13.73 -4.74
CA THR A 22 3.54 12.95 -3.60
C THR A 22 4.01 11.50 -3.68
N GLY A 23 3.86 10.84 -4.84
CA GLY A 23 4.36 9.47 -4.99
C GLY A 23 5.89 9.36 -4.81
N ASP A 24 6.65 10.35 -5.28
CA ASP A 24 8.12 10.37 -5.10
C ASP A 24 8.49 10.53 -3.61
N ARG A 25 7.76 11.38 -2.89
CA ARG A 25 7.94 11.58 -1.45
C ARG A 25 7.57 10.35 -0.63
N ILE A 26 6.50 9.65 -0.98
CA ILE A 26 6.11 8.40 -0.34
C ILE A 26 7.22 7.35 -0.52
N ILE A 27 7.72 7.17 -1.74
CA ILE A 27 8.82 6.24 -2.03
C ILE A 27 10.07 6.61 -1.24
N GLN A 28 10.47 7.88 -1.27
CA GLN A 28 11.64 8.35 -0.51
C GLN A 28 11.46 8.14 1.00
N ALA A 29 10.25 8.35 1.54
CA ALA A 29 9.97 8.10 2.95
C ALA A 29 10.10 6.61 3.29
N TYR A 30 9.63 5.70 2.42
CA TYR A 30 9.84 4.27 2.59
C TYR A 30 11.32 3.91 2.61
N GLU A 31 12.13 4.43 1.69
CA GLU A 31 13.58 4.20 1.68
C GLU A 31 14.27 4.68 2.96
N GLN A 32 13.84 5.83 3.50
CA GLN A 32 14.35 6.33 4.77
C GLN A 32 13.95 5.43 5.95
N LEU A 33 12.71 4.94 5.97
CA LEU A 33 12.23 4.02 7.01
C LEU A 33 12.98 2.69 6.96
N ILE A 34 13.22 2.16 5.76
CA ILE A 34 14.00 0.94 5.53
C ILE A 34 15.42 1.14 6.08
N THR A 35 16.11 2.19 5.62
CA THR A 35 17.47 2.51 6.06
C THR A 35 17.57 2.63 7.59
N ARG A 36 16.63 3.35 8.22
CA ARG A 36 16.62 3.54 9.68
C ARG A 36 16.32 2.25 10.45
N SER A 37 15.46 1.39 9.91
CA SER A 37 15.13 0.09 10.53
C SER A 37 16.32 -0.86 10.41
N HIS A 38 16.95 -0.93 9.24
CA HIS A 38 18.14 -1.75 8.98
C HIS A 38 19.34 -1.32 9.83
N ALA A 39 19.53 -0.02 10.09
CA ALA A 39 20.55 0.48 11.02
C ALA A 39 20.35 -0.02 12.47
N LYS A 40 19.18 -0.56 12.79
CA LYS A 40 18.86 -1.23 14.07
C LYS A 40 18.70 -2.75 13.92
N SER A 41 19.08 -3.31 12.78
CA SER A 41 18.92 -4.73 12.43
C SER A 41 17.46 -5.21 12.48
N ILE A 42 16.50 -4.29 12.30
CA ILE A 42 15.07 -4.59 12.29
C ILE A 42 14.61 -4.75 10.84
N PRO A 43 14.01 -5.89 10.44
CA PRO A 43 13.42 -6.05 9.13
C PRO A 43 12.22 -5.12 8.96
N LEU A 44 12.04 -4.55 7.77
CA LEU A 44 10.87 -3.77 7.41
C LEU A 44 10.08 -4.43 6.29
N PHE A 45 8.86 -4.83 6.62
CA PHE A 45 7.90 -5.36 5.66
C PHE A 45 7.06 -4.23 5.07
N GLY A 46 6.81 -4.26 3.76
CA GLY A 46 5.91 -3.32 3.08
C GLY A 46 4.58 -3.98 2.75
N ALA A 47 3.49 -3.24 2.83
CA ALA A 47 2.21 -3.67 2.29
C ALA A 47 1.79 -2.75 1.13
N THR A 48 1.25 -3.34 0.06
CA THR A 48 0.67 -2.53 -1.01
C THR A 48 -0.53 -1.75 -0.47
N ILE A 49 -0.66 -0.49 -0.88
CA ILE A 49 -1.82 0.34 -0.56
C ILE A 49 -3.06 -0.41 -1.08
N THR A 50 -4.24 -0.30 -0.47
CA THR A 50 -5.48 -0.93 -0.98
C THR A 50 -6.20 -0.08 -2.03
N PRO A 51 -7.07 -0.67 -2.86
CA PRO A 51 -7.86 0.07 -3.84
C PRO A 51 -8.72 1.15 -3.19
N PHE A 52 -8.92 2.27 -3.90
CA PHE A 52 -9.79 3.35 -3.47
C PHE A 52 -10.59 3.99 -4.61
N GLY A 53 -10.71 3.28 -5.73
CA GLY A 53 -11.54 3.67 -6.86
C GLY A 53 -13.03 3.49 -6.56
N ALA A 54 -13.85 4.35 -7.14
CA ALA A 54 -15.30 4.38 -6.94
C ALA A 54 -16.03 4.67 -8.26
N PRO A 55 -17.37 4.64 -8.30
CA PRO A 55 -18.14 5.06 -9.47
C PRO A 55 -17.93 6.53 -9.85
N ASN A 56 -17.69 7.40 -8.88
CA ASN A 56 -17.37 8.81 -9.08
C ASN A 56 -16.76 9.42 -7.81
N THR A 57 -16.26 10.65 -7.95
CA THR A 57 -15.60 11.40 -6.87
C THR A 57 -16.55 11.98 -5.82
N THR A 58 -17.87 11.99 -6.08
CA THR A 58 -18.87 12.39 -5.08
C THR A 58 -19.04 11.32 -4.00
N ILE A 59 -18.92 10.04 -4.37
CA ILE A 59 -18.96 8.91 -3.42
C ILE A 59 -17.63 8.80 -2.67
N GLN A 60 -16.52 8.88 -3.40
CA GLN A 60 -15.18 8.79 -2.82
C GLN A 60 -14.26 9.81 -3.47
N SER A 61 -13.92 10.86 -2.74
CA SER A 61 -13.12 11.98 -3.26
C SER A 61 -11.73 11.55 -3.73
N TYR A 62 -11.19 10.43 -3.25
CA TYR A 62 -9.88 9.92 -3.64
C TYR A 62 -9.88 9.27 -5.04
N ALA A 63 -11.05 8.92 -5.59
CA ALA A 63 -11.21 8.14 -6.82
C ALA A 63 -11.01 8.96 -8.11
N THR A 64 -9.91 9.71 -8.20
CA THR A 64 -9.53 10.46 -9.40
C THR A 64 -8.50 9.69 -10.23
N PRO A 65 -8.44 9.88 -11.56
CA PRO A 65 -7.45 9.23 -12.41
C PRO A 65 -6.00 9.47 -11.96
N GLU A 66 -5.67 10.69 -11.51
CA GLU A 66 -4.32 11.06 -11.08
C GLU A 66 -3.91 10.35 -9.78
N ARG A 67 -4.81 10.26 -8.79
CA ARG A 67 -4.55 9.56 -7.53
C ARG A 67 -4.42 8.06 -7.73
N LEU A 68 -5.27 7.46 -8.57
CA LEU A 68 -5.17 6.05 -8.93
C LEU A 68 -3.87 5.76 -9.71
N ALA A 69 -3.39 6.69 -10.53
CA ALA A 69 -2.09 6.57 -11.18
C ALA A 69 -0.92 6.60 -10.17
N THR A 70 -0.94 7.53 -9.21
CA THR A 70 0.06 7.58 -8.12
C THR A 70 0.07 6.28 -7.33
N ARG A 71 -1.13 5.80 -6.96
CA ARG A 71 -1.33 4.54 -6.26
C ARG A 71 -0.67 3.37 -6.97
N ARG A 72 -0.97 3.17 -8.26
CA ARG A 72 -0.37 2.10 -9.08
C ARG A 72 1.15 2.20 -9.08
N ARG A 73 1.68 3.41 -9.32
CA ARG A 73 3.13 3.65 -9.34
C ARG A 73 3.82 3.32 -8.02
N VAL A 74 3.24 3.74 -6.89
CA VAL A 74 3.77 3.42 -5.56
C VAL A 74 3.69 1.92 -5.29
N ASN A 75 2.57 1.26 -5.62
CA ASN A 75 2.43 -0.18 -5.45
C ASN A 75 3.39 -0.99 -6.34
N ASP A 76 3.64 -0.53 -7.57
CA ASP A 76 4.62 -1.17 -8.47
C ASP A 76 6.04 -1.06 -7.89
N TRP A 77 6.39 0.06 -7.26
CA TRP A 77 7.65 0.19 -6.54
C TRP A 77 7.70 -0.72 -5.30
N ILE A 78 6.63 -0.78 -4.50
CA ILE A 78 6.55 -1.68 -3.33
C ILE A 78 6.82 -3.13 -3.74
N ARG A 79 6.22 -3.59 -4.86
CA ARG A 79 6.37 -4.96 -5.35
C ARG A 79 7.74 -5.27 -5.94
N ASN A 80 8.27 -4.35 -6.76
CA ASN A 80 9.34 -4.70 -7.68
C ASN A 80 10.70 -4.09 -7.32
N SER A 81 10.75 -3.13 -6.40
CA SER A 81 12.02 -2.46 -6.03
C SER A 81 13.00 -3.38 -5.31
N GLY A 82 12.51 -4.44 -4.66
CA GLY A 82 13.32 -5.30 -3.79
C GLY A 82 13.83 -4.61 -2.53
N ARG A 83 13.29 -3.43 -2.18
CA ARG A 83 13.75 -2.64 -1.02
C ARG A 83 13.19 -3.13 0.31
N PHE A 84 11.97 -3.67 0.34
CA PHE A 84 11.41 -4.27 1.56
C PHE A 84 11.88 -5.71 1.75
N ASP A 85 12.06 -6.12 3.00
CA ASP A 85 12.46 -7.49 3.34
C ASP A 85 11.36 -8.50 2.99
N ALA A 86 10.10 -8.11 3.14
CA ALA A 86 8.94 -8.85 2.67
C ALA A 86 7.85 -7.89 2.20
N VAL A 87 7.08 -8.32 1.20
CA VAL A 87 5.94 -7.57 0.65
C VAL A 87 4.67 -8.36 0.88
N ILE A 88 3.68 -7.73 1.49
CA ILE A 88 2.33 -8.28 1.66
C ILE A 88 1.40 -7.54 0.70
N ASP A 89 0.90 -8.24 -0.32
CA ASP A 89 0.10 -7.62 -1.38
C ASP A 89 -1.38 -7.49 -0.99
N PHE A 90 -1.70 -6.60 -0.06
CA PHE A 90 -3.08 -6.36 0.35
C PHE A 90 -3.97 -5.83 -0.78
N ASP A 91 -3.44 -5.07 -1.73
CA ASP A 91 -4.14 -4.74 -2.98
C ASP A 91 -4.71 -5.99 -3.65
N ALA A 92 -3.86 -6.99 -3.91
CA ALA A 92 -4.30 -8.23 -4.55
C ALA A 92 -5.31 -9.02 -3.71
N VAL A 93 -5.24 -8.93 -2.38
CA VAL A 93 -6.15 -9.63 -1.46
C VAL A 93 -7.57 -9.07 -1.53
N VAL A 94 -7.72 -7.75 -1.59
CA VAL A 94 -9.03 -7.11 -1.45
C VAL A 94 -9.60 -6.48 -2.72
N ARG A 95 -8.84 -6.39 -3.81
CA ARG A 95 -9.32 -5.80 -5.07
C ARG A 95 -10.41 -6.63 -5.75
N ASP A 96 -11.29 -5.94 -6.45
CA ASP A 96 -12.26 -6.55 -7.36
C ASP A 96 -11.51 -7.14 -8.56
N PRO A 97 -11.67 -8.45 -8.89
CA PRO A 97 -11.04 -9.05 -10.06
C PRO A 97 -11.51 -8.42 -11.38
N GLU A 98 -12.73 -7.89 -11.44
CA GLU A 98 -13.29 -7.26 -12.64
C GLU A 98 -12.91 -5.78 -12.74
N ASN A 99 -12.56 -5.15 -11.61
CA ASN A 99 -12.08 -3.78 -11.57
C ASN A 99 -11.00 -3.59 -10.50
N PRO A 100 -9.72 -3.82 -10.83
CA PRO A 100 -8.63 -3.77 -9.87
C PRO A 100 -8.44 -2.43 -9.14
N GLU A 101 -9.07 -1.34 -9.61
CA GLU A 101 -9.05 -0.06 -8.93
C GLU A 101 -10.02 0.03 -7.75
N ARG A 102 -10.92 -0.95 -7.57
CA ARG A 102 -11.94 -0.97 -6.51
C ARG A 102 -11.73 -2.09 -5.52
N LEU A 103 -12.23 -1.90 -4.30
CA LEU A 103 -12.44 -3.01 -3.37
C LEU A 103 -13.47 -3.96 -3.98
N ALA A 104 -13.25 -5.27 -3.85
CA ALA A 104 -14.26 -6.26 -4.17
C ALA A 104 -15.51 -5.97 -3.33
N PRO A 105 -16.74 -6.03 -3.89
CA PRO A 105 -17.95 -5.65 -3.16
C PRO A 105 -18.12 -6.36 -1.80
N ARG A 106 -17.67 -7.61 -1.68
CA ARG A 106 -17.69 -8.38 -0.42
C ARG A 106 -16.78 -7.81 0.68
N TYR A 107 -15.79 -7.01 0.32
CA TYR A 107 -14.79 -6.43 1.21
C TYR A 107 -14.95 -4.93 1.40
N ASP A 108 -15.84 -4.27 0.67
CA ASP A 108 -16.09 -2.84 0.78
C ASP A 108 -17.02 -2.53 1.98
N SER A 109 -16.69 -1.51 2.76
CA SER A 109 -17.58 -0.97 3.81
C SER A 109 -18.76 -0.16 3.25
N GLY A 110 -18.70 0.17 1.95
CA GLY A 110 -19.67 0.98 1.22
C GLY A 110 -19.15 2.36 0.84
N ASP A 111 -17.93 2.71 1.26
CA ASP A 111 -17.31 4.00 0.99
C ASP A 111 -16.18 3.94 -0.07
N PHE A 112 -15.94 2.75 -0.63
CA PHE A 112 -14.94 2.50 -1.67
C PHE A 112 -13.50 2.82 -1.24
N LEU A 113 -13.21 2.90 0.05
CA LEU A 113 -11.87 3.20 0.57
C LEU A 113 -11.48 2.26 1.71
N HIS A 114 -12.39 2.05 2.66
CA HIS A 114 -12.13 1.23 3.84
C HIS A 114 -12.67 -0.19 3.64
N PRO A 115 -11.84 -1.22 3.90
CA PRO A 115 -12.33 -2.58 4.00
C PRO A 115 -13.38 -2.72 5.12
N ASN A 116 -14.35 -3.60 4.93
CA ASN A 116 -15.25 -4.05 5.99
C ASN A 116 -14.60 -5.17 6.84
N GLU A 117 -15.36 -5.71 7.79
CA GLU A 117 -14.92 -6.83 8.64
C GLU A 117 -14.37 -8.02 7.83
N ALA A 118 -15.09 -8.45 6.79
CA ALA A 118 -14.67 -9.55 5.93
C ALA A 118 -13.37 -9.25 5.17
N GLY A 119 -13.20 -7.98 4.75
CA GLY A 119 -11.98 -7.48 4.11
C GLY A 119 -10.78 -7.53 5.05
N TYR A 120 -10.91 -7.01 6.28
CA TYR A 120 -9.85 -7.08 7.29
C TYR A 120 -9.52 -8.53 7.67
N HIS A 121 -10.52 -9.40 7.79
CA HIS A 121 -10.29 -10.84 7.99
C HIS A 121 -9.53 -11.49 6.83
N ALA A 122 -9.83 -11.12 5.59
CA ALA A 122 -9.11 -11.63 4.42
C ALA A 122 -7.65 -11.17 4.44
N MET A 123 -7.40 -9.90 4.74
CA MET A 123 -6.04 -9.35 4.89
C MET A 123 -5.26 -10.05 6.00
N ALA A 124 -5.87 -10.24 7.18
CA ALA A 124 -5.22 -10.92 8.30
C ALA A 124 -4.83 -12.37 7.94
N ARG A 125 -5.71 -13.11 7.25
CA ARG A 125 -5.43 -14.47 6.79
C ARG A 125 -4.36 -14.55 5.70
N ALA A 126 -4.21 -13.50 4.91
CA ALA A 126 -3.22 -13.43 3.84
C ALA A 126 -1.81 -13.08 4.34
N PHE A 127 -1.67 -12.67 5.59
CA PHE A 127 -0.36 -12.33 6.16
C PHE A 127 0.49 -13.60 6.38
N PRO A 128 1.67 -13.72 5.73
CA PRO A 128 2.52 -14.89 5.86
C PRO A 128 3.26 -14.88 7.20
N LEU A 129 2.98 -15.83 8.10
CA LEU A 129 3.58 -15.87 9.45
C LEU A 129 5.03 -16.36 9.47
N ASP A 130 5.44 -17.15 8.47
CA ASP A 130 6.79 -17.70 8.32
C ASP A 130 7.85 -16.60 8.12
N ILE A 131 7.46 -15.39 7.72
CA ILE A 131 8.39 -14.26 7.62
C ILE A 131 8.99 -13.88 8.97
N PHE A 132 8.29 -14.13 10.09
CA PHE A 132 8.83 -13.85 11.42
C PHE A 132 9.95 -14.83 11.78
N GLU A 133 9.84 -16.09 11.37
CA GLU A 133 10.91 -17.09 11.54
C GLU A 133 12.09 -16.75 10.63
N LYS A 134 11.81 -16.43 9.35
CA LYS A 134 12.83 -16.06 8.35
C LYS A 134 13.71 -14.90 8.81
N TYR A 135 13.13 -13.89 9.47
CA TYR A 135 13.84 -12.70 9.95
C TYR A 135 14.02 -12.68 11.47
N SER A 136 13.95 -13.84 12.14
CA SER A 136 14.09 -13.96 13.61
C SER A 136 15.43 -13.48 14.17
N HIS A 137 16.47 -13.41 13.32
CA HIS A 137 17.80 -12.89 13.66
C HIS A 137 18.06 -11.48 13.11
N GLY A 138 17.03 -10.80 12.62
CA GLY A 138 17.14 -9.47 12.04
C GLY A 138 17.66 -9.46 10.61
N VAL A 139 18.15 -8.29 10.19
CA VAL A 139 18.68 -8.04 8.84
C VAL A 139 20.05 -7.36 8.90
N SER A 140 20.82 -7.48 7.81
CA SER A 140 22.11 -6.79 7.66
C SER A 140 21.90 -5.28 7.63
N GLN A 141 22.85 -4.54 8.19
CA GLN A 141 22.75 -3.08 8.36
C GLN A 141 22.96 -2.27 7.06
N PHE A 142 23.27 -2.92 5.92
CA PHE A 142 23.82 -2.26 4.73
C PHE A 142 23.10 -2.58 3.40
N VAL A 143 21.79 -2.88 3.42
CA VAL A 143 21.01 -3.15 2.19
C VAL A 143 20.43 -1.88 1.56
#